data_AF-X1FGH5-F1
#
_entry.id   AF-X1FGH5-F1
#
_cell.length_a   1.000
_cell.length_b   1.000
_cell.length_c   1.000
_cell.angle_alpha   90.00
_cell.angle_beta   90.00
_cell.angle_gamma   90.00
#
_symmetry.space_group_name_H-M   'P 1'
#
loop_
_entity.id
_entity.type
_entity.pdbx_description
1 polymer ?
#
loop_
_entity_poly.entity_id
_entity_poly.type
_entity_poly.pdbx_seq_one_letter_code
_entity_poly.pdbx_strand_id
1 'polypeptide(L)'
;MRIAMMSPWNVACGVAMHAEPVGREWVKMGHELKLLAPMEKKRQPVTAKDEPYVSRCYTMDREFIKGILGPLSLAPKPFLESDYDFFVVQNLELMPMAKLLKIWPQIKAKAKTILVIHEGYLPPYPEFYQFDFDAIVCFI
;
A
#
# COMPACT_ATOMS: atom_id res chain seq x y z
N MET A 1 -8.44 16.95 1.30
CA MET A 1 -7.32 16.41 0.50
C MET A 1 -7.76 15.12 -0.14
N ARG A 2 -7.24 14.80 -1.33
CA ARG A 2 -7.48 13.53 -2.01
C ARG A 2 -6.28 12.60 -1.80
N ILE A 3 -6.50 11.48 -1.16
CA ILE A 3 -5.42 10.60 -0.65
C ILE A 3 -5.65 9.21 -1.19
N ALA A 4 -4.66 8.66 -1.90
CA ALA A 4 -4.59 7.24 -2.16
C ALA A 4 -3.69 6.57 -1.11
N MET A 5 -4.18 5.53 -0.45
CA MET A 5 -3.38 4.73 0.49
C MET A 5 -3.29 3.28 0.01
N MET A 6 -2.06 2.80 -0.18
CA MET A 6 -1.77 1.39 -0.42
C MET A 6 -1.40 0.72 0.90
N SER A 7 -2.24 -0.19 1.38
CA SER A 7 -2.07 -0.81 2.70
C SER A 7 -2.64 -2.23 2.73
N PRO A 8 -2.15 -3.13 3.61
CA PRO A 8 -2.76 -4.42 3.91
C PRO A 8 -4.12 -4.33 4.64
N TRP A 9 -4.98 -3.39 4.24
CA TRP A 9 -6.20 -3.00 4.93
C TRP A 9 -7.22 -4.13 5.09
N ASN A 10 -7.89 -4.15 6.24
CA ASN A 10 -8.81 -5.21 6.63
C ASN A 10 -8.16 -6.60 6.50
N VAL A 11 -6.87 -6.73 6.81
CA VAL A 11 -6.15 -8.01 6.88
C VAL A 11 -5.44 -8.10 8.21
N ALA A 12 -5.55 -9.23 8.92
CA ALA A 12 -4.92 -9.43 10.23
C ALA A 12 -3.39 -9.22 10.18
N CYS A 13 -2.90 -8.02 10.56
CA CYS A 13 -1.50 -7.59 10.53
C CYS A 13 -1.32 -6.27 11.29
N GLY A 14 -0.17 -6.07 11.93
CA GLY A 14 0.17 -4.82 12.62
C GLY A 14 0.12 -3.58 11.72
N VAL A 15 0.57 -3.69 10.47
CA VAL A 15 0.49 -2.60 9.48
C VAL A 15 -0.96 -2.15 9.25
N ALA A 16 -1.90 -3.11 9.17
CA ALA A 16 -3.32 -2.82 9.02
C ALA A 16 -3.90 -2.18 10.28
N MET A 17 -3.53 -2.69 11.46
CA MET A 17 -3.95 -2.14 12.75
C MET A 17 -3.56 -0.66 12.94
N HIS A 18 -2.46 -0.21 12.34
CA HIS A 18 -2.10 1.21 12.29
C HIS A 18 -2.83 1.95 11.16
N ALA A 19 -2.79 1.43 9.93
CA ALA A 19 -3.32 2.14 8.76
C ALA A 19 -4.83 2.38 8.84
N GLU A 20 -5.57 1.40 9.35
CA GLU A 20 -7.03 1.42 9.46
C GLU A 20 -7.62 2.60 10.24
N PRO A 21 -7.26 2.81 11.53
CA PRO A 21 -7.77 3.95 12.28
C PRO A 21 -7.35 5.27 11.63
N VAL A 22 -6.10 5.40 11.14
CA VAL A 22 -5.62 6.62 10.47
C VAL A 22 -6.47 6.95 9.24
N GLY A 23 -6.69 5.98 8.35
CA GLY A 23 -7.50 6.20 7.15
C GLY A 23 -8.97 6.51 7.46
N ARG A 24 -9.55 5.83 8.46
CA ARG A 24 -10.94 6.10 8.89
C ARG A 24 -11.09 7.49 9.50
N GLU A 25 -10.12 7.96 10.27
CA GLU A 25 -10.12 9.33 10.80
C GLU A 25 -9.95 10.37 9.69
N TRP A 26 -9.12 10.14 8.67
CA TRP A 26 -9.06 11.03 7.51
C TRP A 26 -10.42 11.20 6.82
N VAL A 27 -11.17 10.11 6.65
CA VAL A 27 -12.53 10.17 6.10
C VAL A 27 -13.47 10.98 7.01
N LYS A 28 -13.42 10.77 8.32
CA LYS A 28 -14.23 11.55 9.29
C LYS A 28 -13.87 13.04 9.28
N MET A 29 -12.62 13.38 9.02
CA MET A 29 -12.13 14.76 8.86
C MET A 29 -12.52 15.39 7.51
N GLY A 30 -13.27 14.69 6.65
CA GLY A 30 -13.71 15.18 5.35
C GLY A 30 -12.64 15.08 4.26
N HIS A 31 -11.63 14.23 4.42
CA HIS A 31 -10.70 13.91 3.34
C HIS A 31 -11.24 12.79 2.46
N GLU A 32 -10.93 12.86 1.17
CA GLU A 32 -11.27 11.80 0.22
C GLU A 32 -10.18 10.73 0.27
N LEU A 33 -10.51 9.58 0.84
CA LEU A 33 -9.62 8.42 0.84
C LEU A 33 -9.98 7.50 -0.33
N LYS A 34 -8.97 7.05 -1.06
CA LYS A 34 -9.04 5.89 -1.95
C LYS A 34 -8.06 4.85 -1.49
N LEU A 35 -8.56 3.69 -1.14
CA LEU A 35 -7.75 2.68 -0.53
C LEU A 35 -7.46 1.55 -1.52
N LEU A 36 -6.18 1.27 -1.72
CA LEU A 36 -5.67 0.18 -2.54
C LEU A 36 -5.25 -0.95 -1.61
N ALA A 37 -6.00 -2.05 -1.65
CA ALA A 37 -5.86 -3.16 -0.72
C ALA A 37 -5.42 -4.46 -1.43
N PRO A 38 -4.84 -5.43 -0.71
CA PRO A 38 -4.49 -6.71 -1.29
C PRO A 38 -5.76 -7.54 -1.58
N MET A 39 -5.71 -8.34 -2.64
CA MET A 39 -6.70 -9.38 -2.91
C MET A 39 -6.63 -10.45 -1.83
N GLU A 40 -7.80 -10.96 -1.44
CA GLU A 40 -7.90 -12.02 -0.46
C GLU A 40 -7.15 -13.28 -0.90
N LYS A 41 -6.40 -13.89 0.03
CA LYS A 41 -5.77 -15.20 -0.15
C LYS A 41 -6.13 -16.06 1.07
N LYS A 42 -6.11 -17.39 0.92
CA LYS A 42 -6.41 -18.34 2.02
C LYS A 42 -5.63 -18.08 3.32
N ARG A 43 -4.38 -17.59 3.22
CA ARG A 43 -3.50 -17.27 4.37
C ARG A 43 -3.59 -15.82 4.83
N GLN A 44 -4.38 -14.99 4.14
CA GLN A 44 -4.51 -13.55 4.37
C GLN A 44 -6.01 -13.20 4.30
N PRO A 45 -6.82 -13.76 5.20
CA PRO A 45 -8.26 -13.55 5.17
C PRO A 45 -8.57 -12.08 5.47
N VAL A 46 -9.67 -11.62 4.87
CA VAL A 46 -10.20 -10.29 5.14
C VAL A 46 -10.91 -10.30 6.49
N THR A 47 -10.61 -9.33 7.35
CA THR A 47 -11.13 -9.26 8.73
C THR A 47 -12.44 -8.49 8.86
N ALA A 48 -12.77 -7.66 7.87
CA ALA A 48 -13.95 -6.81 7.88
C ALA A 48 -14.47 -6.53 6.47
N LYS A 49 -15.75 -6.17 6.35
CA LYS A 49 -16.34 -5.78 5.07
C LYS A 49 -15.69 -4.49 4.57
N ASP A 50 -15.34 -4.48 3.30
CA ASP A 50 -14.74 -3.32 2.64
C ASP A 50 -15.68 -2.10 2.63
N GLU A 51 -15.11 -0.95 2.96
CA GLU A 51 -15.74 0.35 2.79
C GLU A 51 -15.85 0.73 1.30
N PRO A 52 -16.74 1.66 0.91
CA PRO A 52 -16.96 2.01 -0.51
C PRO A 52 -15.72 2.56 -1.24
N TYR A 53 -14.74 3.06 -0.49
CA TYR A 53 -13.49 3.59 -1.02
C TYR A 53 -12.38 2.54 -1.19
N VAL A 54 -12.64 1.27 -0.88
CA VAL A 54 -11.66 0.18 -0.97
C VAL A 54 -11.66 -0.46 -2.36
N SER A 55 -10.46 -0.65 -2.91
CA SER A 55 -10.22 -1.34 -4.18
C SER A 55 -9.15 -2.42 -3.97
N ARG A 56 -9.55 -3.69 -4.03
CA ARG A 56 -8.63 -4.84 -3.95
C ARG A 56 -7.95 -5.08 -5.29
N CYS A 57 -6.67 -4.71 -5.40
CA CYS A 57 -6.03 -4.53 -6.71
C CYS A 57 -4.59 -5.06 -6.81
N TYR A 58 -4.05 -5.69 -5.79
CA TYR A 58 -2.73 -6.32 -5.86
C TYR A 58 -2.65 -7.56 -4.98
N THR A 59 -1.60 -8.35 -5.12
CA THR A 59 -1.27 -9.40 -4.14
C THR A 59 -0.04 -9.01 -3.35
N MET A 60 0.00 -9.39 -2.09
CA MET A 60 1.14 -9.14 -1.19
C MET A 60 1.90 -10.44 -0.90
N ASP A 61 3.19 -10.29 -0.58
CA ASP A 61 4.03 -11.35 -0.03
C ASP A 61 4.18 -11.14 1.48
N ARG A 62 3.79 -12.14 2.28
CA ARG A 62 3.94 -12.14 3.75
C ARG A 62 4.80 -13.30 4.25
N GLU A 63 5.39 -14.08 3.35
CA GLU A 63 6.19 -15.22 3.79
C GLU A 63 7.56 -14.73 4.25
N PHE A 64 8.10 -15.43 5.26
CA PHE A 64 9.44 -15.17 5.79
C PHE A 64 10.55 -15.24 4.73
N ILE A 65 10.29 -15.95 3.63
CA ILE A 65 11.16 -16.00 2.46
C ILE A 65 10.38 -15.44 1.27
N LYS A 66 10.77 -14.25 0.81
CA LYS A 66 10.14 -13.63 -0.35
C LYS A 66 10.29 -14.48 -1.61
N GLY A 67 9.22 -14.55 -2.39
CA GLY A 67 9.19 -15.26 -3.67
C GLY A 67 8.74 -16.73 -3.60
N ILE A 68 8.47 -17.27 -2.40
CA ILE A 68 7.93 -18.64 -2.26
C ILE A 68 6.48 -18.75 -2.75
N LEU A 69 5.68 -17.69 -2.64
CA LEU A 69 4.23 -17.71 -2.97
C LEU A 69 3.90 -17.47 -4.45
N GLY A 70 4.88 -17.57 -5.35
CA GLY A 70 4.69 -17.32 -6.78
C GLY A 70 4.65 -15.82 -7.14
N PRO A 71 4.38 -15.49 -8.42
CA PRO A 71 4.51 -14.13 -8.91
C PRO A 71 3.44 -13.21 -8.31
N LEU A 72 3.87 -12.07 -7.76
CA LEU A 72 2.95 -11.05 -7.29
C LEU A 72 2.28 -10.31 -8.46
N SER A 73 1.00 -10.01 -8.31
CA SER A 73 0.20 -9.23 -9.25
C SER A 73 -0.10 -7.83 -8.72
N LEU A 74 -0.29 -6.90 -9.65
CA LEU A 74 -0.76 -5.55 -9.41
C LEU A 74 -1.61 -5.14 -10.62
N ALA A 75 -2.86 -4.78 -10.39
CA ALA A 75 -3.74 -4.17 -11.38
C ALA A 75 -3.44 -2.66 -11.41
N PRO A 76 -2.91 -2.10 -12.50
CA PRO A 76 -2.43 -0.72 -12.52
C PRO A 76 -3.57 0.31 -12.57
N LYS A 77 -4.73 -0.08 -13.11
CA LYS A 77 -5.86 0.81 -13.36
C LYS A 77 -6.28 1.64 -12.13
N PRO A 78 -6.49 1.04 -10.93
CA PRO A 78 -6.83 1.80 -9.72
C PRO A 78 -5.72 2.77 -9.27
N PHE A 79 -4.46 2.52 -9.59
CA PHE A 79 -3.36 3.44 -9.25
C PHE A 79 -3.33 4.63 -10.22
N LEU A 80 -3.54 4.37 -11.51
CA LEU A 80 -3.33 5.35 -12.58
C LEU A 80 -4.54 6.24 -12.84
N GLU A 81 -5.76 5.70 -12.81
CA GLU A 81 -6.97 6.45 -13.17
C GLU A 81 -7.61 7.18 -11.99
N SER A 82 -7.22 6.83 -10.77
CA SER A 82 -7.71 7.53 -9.58
C SER A 82 -7.11 8.92 -9.47
N ASP A 83 -7.95 9.87 -9.09
CA ASP A 83 -7.54 11.23 -8.78
C ASP A 83 -7.14 11.33 -7.30
N TYR A 84 -5.91 11.75 -7.03
CA TYR A 84 -5.36 11.92 -5.68
C TYR A 84 -4.15 12.84 -5.72
N ASP A 85 -4.00 13.64 -4.66
CA ASP A 85 -2.88 14.57 -4.47
C ASP A 85 -1.72 13.89 -3.73
N PHE A 86 -2.02 12.88 -2.92
CA PHE A 86 -1.08 12.16 -2.08
C PHE A 86 -1.19 10.64 -2.29
N PHE A 87 -0.05 9.96 -2.41
CA PHE A 87 0.05 8.50 -2.48
C PHE A 87 0.85 7.98 -1.28
N VAL A 88 0.18 7.33 -0.35
CA VAL A 88 0.75 6.83 0.90
C VAL A 88 0.90 5.31 0.82
N VAL A 89 2.11 4.80 1.01
CA VAL A 89 2.38 3.35 1.07
C VAL A 89 2.66 2.94 2.51
N GLN A 90 1.89 1.98 3.02
CA GLN A 90 2.10 1.39 4.34
C GLN A 90 2.88 0.08 4.18
N ASN A 91 4.15 0.07 4.61
CA ASN A 91 5.05 -1.09 4.59
C ASN A 91 5.34 -1.64 3.18
N LEU A 92 6.16 -0.91 2.41
CA LEU A 92 6.48 -1.22 1.00
C LEU A 92 7.05 -2.62 0.79
N GLU A 93 7.75 -3.19 1.77
CA GLU A 93 8.38 -4.51 1.66
C GLU A 93 7.38 -5.62 1.31
N LEU A 94 6.13 -5.49 1.76
CA LEU A 94 5.04 -6.45 1.51
C LEU A 94 4.42 -6.33 0.11
N MET A 95 4.69 -5.22 -0.58
CA MET A 95 4.03 -4.83 -1.82
C MET A 95 4.73 -5.45 -3.04
N PRO A 96 4.04 -5.58 -4.18
CA PRO A 96 4.63 -6.05 -5.44
C PRO A 96 5.57 -4.99 -6.05
N MET A 97 6.71 -4.72 -5.41
CA MET A 97 7.66 -3.65 -5.75
C MET A 97 8.03 -3.62 -7.23
N ALA A 98 8.42 -4.77 -7.81
CA ALA A 98 8.79 -4.87 -9.22
C ALA A 98 7.65 -4.51 -10.19
N LYS A 99 6.38 -4.68 -9.79
CA LYS A 99 5.23 -4.26 -10.60
C LYS A 99 4.89 -2.79 -10.35
N LEU A 100 5.00 -2.34 -9.11
CA LEU A 100 4.77 -0.95 -8.73
C LEU A 100 5.78 -0.01 -9.40
N LEU A 101 7.06 -0.38 -9.46
CA LEU A 101 8.13 0.36 -10.15
C LEU A 101 7.78 0.65 -11.62
N LYS A 102 7.09 -0.26 -12.31
CA LYS A 102 6.69 -0.09 -13.72
C LYS A 102 5.69 1.04 -13.94
N ILE A 103 4.92 1.39 -12.91
CA ILE A 103 3.92 2.47 -12.95
C ILE A 103 4.31 3.66 -12.07
N TRP A 104 5.45 3.58 -11.40
CA TRP A 104 5.90 4.55 -10.43
C TRP A 104 6.09 5.96 -11.02
N PRO A 105 6.70 6.13 -12.22
CA PRO A 105 6.84 7.47 -12.81
C PRO A 105 5.49 8.17 -13.02
N GLN A 106 4.45 7.44 -13.42
CA GLN A 106 3.12 8.03 -13.59
C GLN A 106 2.46 8.41 -12.25
N ILE A 107 2.71 7.66 -11.18
CA ILE A 107 2.24 7.99 -9.83
C ILE A 107 2.94 9.28 -9.34
N LYS A 108 4.27 9.33 -9.45
CA LYS A 108 5.10 10.49 -9.07
C LYS A 108 4.75 11.76 -9.83
N ALA A 109 4.38 11.65 -11.10
CA ALA A 109 4.02 12.80 -11.92
C ALA A 109 2.74 13.52 -11.44
N LYS A 110 1.84 12.82 -10.73
CA LYS A 110 0.53 13.39 -10.33
C LYS A 110 0.34 13.57 -8.82
N ALA A 111 1.15 12.93 -7.99
CA ALA A 111 0.94 12.94 -6.55
C ALA A 111 2.26 13.01 -5.77
N LYS A 112 2.19 13.60 -4.58
CA LYS A 112 3.26 13.51 -3.58
C LYS A 112 3.25 12.11 -2.96
N THR A 113 4.41 11.48 -2.93
CA THR A 113 4.56 10.09 -2.50
C THR A 113 5.15 10.00 -1.10
N ILE A 114 4.50 9.23 -0.22
CA ILE A 114 4.91 9.06 1.17
C ILE A 114 5.05 7.58 1.48
N LEU A 115 6.19 7.20 2.06
CA LEU A 115 6.42 5.87 2.59
C LEU A 115 6.25 5.89 4.11
N VAL A 116 5.44 4.98 4.64
CA VAL A 116 5.40 4.66 6.06
C VAL A 116 6.07 3.30 6.28
N ILE A 117 7.22 3.32 6.96
CA ILE A 117 8.04 2.15 7.29
C ILE A 117 7.53 1.57 8.60
N HIS A 118 7.28 0.25 8.63
CA HIS A 118 6.99 -0.51 9.86
C HIS A 118 8.06 -1.56 10.16
N GLU A 119 9.08 -1.66 9.30
CA GLU A 119 10.18 -2.59 9.47
C GLU A 119 11.15 -2.08 10.56
N GLY A 120 11.52 -2.96 11.50
CA GLY A 120 12.57 -2.69 12.50
C GLY A 120 14.00 -2.89 11.97
N TYR A 121 14.16 -3.05 10.66
CA TYR A 121 15.43 -3.32 9.98
C TYR A 121 15.47 -2.67 8.60
N LEU A 122 16.66 -2.60 8.00
CA LEU A 122 16.83 -2.12 6.64
C LEU A 122 16.47 -3.24 5.63
N PRO A 123 15.42 -3.07 4.80
CA PRO A 123 15.02 -4.12 3.88
C PRO A 123 16.16 -4.50 2.92
N PRO A 124 16.49 -5.80 2.74
CA PRO A 124 17.65 -6.21 1.95
C PRO A 124 17.39 -6.23 0.43
N TYR A 125 16.30 -5.63 -0.05
CA TYR A 125 15.83 -5.75 -1.43
C TYR A 125 16.26 -4.54 -2.27
N PRO A 126 17.05 -4.71 -3.35
CA PRO A 126 17.47 -3.60 -4.20
C PRO A 126 16.31 -2.78 -4.77
N GLU A 127 15.17 -3.41 -5.08
CA GLU A 127 13.99 -2.73 -5.59
C GLU A 127 13.41 -1.71 -4.60
N PHE A 128 13.56 -1.97 -3.30
CA PHE A 128 13.08 -1.07 -2.25
C PHE A 128 13.74 0.30 -2.36
N TYR A 129 15.05 0.32 -2.67
CA TYR A 129 15.85 1.54 -2.77
C TYR A 129 15.75 2.24 -4.13
N GLN A 130 15.01 1.67 -5.09
CA GLN A 130 14.76 2.31 -6.38
C GLN A 130 13.61 3.34 -6.33
N PHE A 131 12.81 3.33 -5.26
CA PHE A 131 11.72 4.28 -5.08
C PHE A 131 12.22 5.60 -4.51
N ASP A 132 11.94 6.70 -5.21
CA ASP A 132 12.27 8.07 -4.83
C ASP A 132 11.09 8.78 -4.12
N PHE A 133 10.70 8.28 -2.94
CA PHE A 133 9.61 8.89 -2.16
C PHE A 133 9.90 10.36 -1.80
N ASP A 134 8.86 11.21 -1.81
CA ASP A 134 8.97 12.62 -1.42
C ASP A 134 9.09 12.79 0.10
N ALA A 135 8.57 11.83 0.87
CA ALA A 135 8.70 11.79 2.32
C ALA A 135 8.73 10.35 2.84
N ILE A 136 9.42 10.15 3.97
CA ILE A 136 9.50 8.87 4.68
C ILE A 136 9.11 9.12 6.13
N VAL A 137 8.24 8.26 6.67
CA VAL A 137 7.82 8.25 8.07
C VAL A 137 8.18 6.89 8.67
N CYS A 138 8.92 6.88 9.77
CA CYS A 138 9.24 5.65 10.49
C CYS A 138 8.24 5.46 11.63
N PHE A 139 7.51 4.35 11.63
CA PHE A 139 6.57 3.95 12.66
C PHE A 139 6.85 2.49 13.05
N ILE A 140 7.77 2.31 13.99
CA ILE A 140 8.32 1.01 14.43
C ILE A 140 7.61 0.56 15.70
#